data_AF-A0A7X9CLH6-F1
#
_entry.id   AF-A0A7X9CLH6-F1
#
_cell.length_a   1.000
_cell.length_b   1.000
_cell.length_c   1.000
_cell.angle_alpha   90.00
_cell.angle_beta   90.00
_cell.angle_gamma   90.00
#
_symmetry.space_group_name_H-M   'P 1'
#
loop_
_entity.id
_entity.type
_entity.pdbx_description
1 polymer ?
#
loop_
_entity_poly.entity_id
_entity_poly.type
_entity_poly.pdbx_seq_one_letter_code
_entity_poly.pdbx_strand_id
1 'polypeptide(L)'
;MNKVSEITNGEMADLVINTVNIPNTEMTSILLTKDGGTVYFFSMATNFTKAALGAEGVGKDINMIIGNGYTKDHAAISLELMRESETLRKIFEKLYA
;
A
#
# COMPACT_ATOMS: atom_id res chain seq x y z
N MET A 1 -1.19 11.48 -9.83
CA MET A 1 -2.20 12.19 -9.04
C MET A 1 -3.47 12.46 -9.84
N ASN A 2 -3.38 13.12 -11.01
CA ASN A 2 -4.55 13.52 -11.83
C ASN A 2 -5.55 12.39 -12.09
N LYS A 3 -5.10 11.21 -12.52
CA LYS A 3 -5.99 10.05 -12.73
C LYS A 3 -6.78 9.63 -11.49
N VAL A 4 -6.16 9.70 -10.31
CA VAL A 4 -6.84 9.35 -9.05
C VAL A 4 -7.81 10.45 -8.66
N SER A 5 -7.39 11.70 -8.77
CA SER A 5 -8.26 12.86 -8.55
C SER A 5 -9.50 12.82 -9.45
N GLU A 6 -9.33 12.52 -10.75
CA GLU A 6 -10.44 12.40 -11.72
C GLU A 6 -11.47 11.33 -11.32
N ILE A 7 -11.03 10.12 -10.94
CA ILE A 7 -11.95 9.04 -10.56
C ILE A 7 -12.51 9.17 -9.14
N THR A 8 -11.95 10.07 -8.32
CA THR A 8 -12.40 10.34 -6.94
C THR A 8 -13.05 11.71 -6.79
N ASN A 9 -13.32 12.43 -7.88
CA ASN A 9 -13.83 13.81 -7.87
C ASN A 9 -13.00 14.77 -6.99
N GLY A 10 -11.68 14.56 -6.94
CA GLY A 10 -10.75 15.38 -6.17
C GLY A 10 -10.55 14.95 -4.72
N GLU A 11 -11.32 13.98 -4.21
CA GLU A 11 -11.25 13.55 -2.81
C GLU A 11 -9.96 12.79 -2.45
N MET A 12 -9.31 12.17 -3.45
CA MET A 12 -8.16 11.27 -3.25
C MET A 12 -8.56 9.99 -2.49
N ALA A 13 -7.59 9.12 -2.15
CA ALA A 13 -7.87 7.81 -1.58
C ALA A 13 -7.90 7.81 -0.04
N ASP A 14 -8.90 7.16 0.55
CA ASP A 14 -8.96 6.93 2.01
C ASP A 14 -7.83 6.01 2.50
N LEU A 15 -7.41 5.06 1.65
CA LEU A 15 -6.34 4.11 1.91
C LEU A 15 -5.42 3.98 0.69
N VAL A 16 -4.12 4.19 0.90
CA VAL A 16 -3.07 3.93 -0.10
C VAL A 16 -2.13 2.85 0.42
N ILE A 17 -2.02 1.73 -0.30
CA ILE A 17 -1.09 0.65 0.04
C ILE A 17 0.07 0.69 -0.96
N ASN A 18 1.28 0.95 -0.47
CA ASN A 18 2.49 0.94 -1.28
C ASN A 18 3.19 -0.43 -1.16
N THR A 19 3.05 -1.24 -2.21
CA THR A 19 3.69 -2.55 -2.37
C THR A 19 4.84 -2.52 -3.38
N VAL A 20 5.39 -1.34 -3.69
CA VAL A 20 6.37 -1.16 -4.75
C VAL A 20 7.77 -1.50 -4.26
N ASN A 21 8.49 -2.37 -4.97
CA ASN A 21 9.84 -2.84 -4.59
C ASN A 21 11.00 -1.96 -5.10
N ILE A 22 10.72 -0.70 -5.49
CA ILE A 22 11.71 0.29 -5.94
C ILE A 22 11.60 1.57 -5.10
N PRO A 23 12.70 2.33 -4.91
CA PRO A 23 12.71 3.54 -4.09
C PRO A 23 11.96 4.71 -4.74
N ASN A 24 11.78 5.79 -3.98
CA ASN A 24 11.23 7.08 -4.44
C ASN A 24 9.73 7.08 -4.77
N THR A 25 8.96 6.18 -4.18
CA THR A 25 7.51 6.11 -4.37
C THR A 25 6.71 6.76 -3.24
N GLU A 26 7.38 7.20 -2.17
CA GLU A 26 6.78 7.68 -0.92
C GLU A 26 5.89 8.91 -1.15
N MET A 27 6.42 9.92 -1.84
CA MET A 27 5.67 11.14 -2.14
C MET A 27 4.44 10.88 -2.98
N THR A 28 4.52 9.92 -3.92
CA THR A 28 3.35 9.56 -4.72
C THR A 28 2.28 8.95 -3.82
N SER A 29 2.65 8.04 -2.93
CA SER A 29 1.69 7.44 -1.99
C SER A 29 1.07 8.46 -1.04
N ILE A 30 1.87 9.38 -0.50
CA ILE A 30 1.42 10.47 0.38
C ILE A 30 0.42 11.38 -0.34
N LEU A 31 0.77 11.86 -1.54
CA LEU A 31 -0.09 12.76 -2.31
C LEU A 31 -1.38 12.11 -2.80
N LEU A 32 -1.38 10.78 -3.00
CA LEU A 32 -2.57 10.03 -3.33
C LEU A 32 -3.51 9.81 -2.13
N THR A 33 -3.04 10.06 -0.91
CA THR A 33 -3.80 9.85 0.32
C THR A 33 -4.58 11.12 0.66
N LYS A 34 -5.88 10.97 0.92
CA LYS A 34 -6.76 12.03 1.40
C LYS A 34 -6.29 12.54 2.77
N ASP A 35 -6.55 13.80 3.11
CA ASP A 35 -6.34 14.29 4.48
C ASP A 35 -7.18 13.50 5.49
N GLY A 36 -6.58 13.10 6.60
CA GLY A 36 -7.11 12.14 7.57
C GLY A 36 -7.11 10.68 7.09
N GLY A 37 -6.68 10.41 5.86
CA GLY A 37 -6.56 9.07 5.29
C GLY A 37 -5.35 8.30 5.82
N THR A 38 -5.21 7.04 5.38
CA THR A 38 -4.10 6.17 5.76
C THR A 38 -3.22 5.79 4.57
N VAL A 39 -1.91 5.93 4.73
CA VAL A 39 -0.92 5.33 3.84
C VAL A 39 -0.23 4.16 4.54
N TYR A 40 -0.08 3.05 3.84
CA TYR A 40 0.58 1.85 4.33
C TYR A 40 1.79 1.53 3.45
N PHE A 41 2.99 1.71 4.01
CA PHE A 41 4.25 1.32 3.39
C PHE A 41 4.63 -0.12 3.77
N PHE A 42 4.45 -1.04 2.82
CA PHE A 42 4.82 -2.45 2.96
C PHE A 42 6.30 -2.71 2.61
N SER A 43 6.81 -2.02 1.59
CA SER A 43 8.10 -2.33 0.97
C SER A 43 9.30 -1.88 1.80
N MET A 44 10.33 -2.74 1.88
CA MET A 44 11.63 -2.36 2.45
C MET A 44 12.40 -1.34 1.60
N ALA A 45 11.96 -1.07 0.36
CA ALA A 45 12.53 -0.01 -0.48
C ALA A 45 12.11 1.41 -0.03
N THR A 46 11.16 1.51 0.91
CA THR A 46 10.64 2.77 1.44
C THR A 46 11.71 3.49 2.27
N ASN A 47 11.97 4.76 1.95
CA ASN A 47 12.75 5.64 2.81
C ASN A 47 11.83 6.38 3.80
N PHE A 48 11.86 5.99 5.07
CA PHE A 48 10.96 6.52 6.09
C PHE A 48 11.21 7.99 6.41
N THR A 49 12.47 8.43 6.41
CA THR A 49 12.80 9.85 6.58
C THR A 49 12.20 10.68 5.46
N LYS A 50 12.28 10.19 4.21
CA LYS A 50 11.68 10.86 3.05
C LYS A 50 10.15 10.87 3.12
N ALA A 51 9.52 9.80 3.61
CA ALA A 51 8.08 9.75 3.80
C ALA A 51 7.62 10.77 4.86
N ALA A 52 8.22 10.76 6.05
CA ALA A 52 7.86 11.64 7.15
C ALA A 52 8.08 13.12 6.81
N LEU A 53 9.28 13.48 6.35
CA LEU A 53 9.59 14.86 5.93
C LEU A 53 8.80 15.28 4.69
N GLY A 54 8.49 14.32 3.82
CA GLY A 54 7.71 14.55 2.62
C GLY A 54 6.27 14.96 2.93
N ALA A 55 5.61 14.25 3.86
CA ALA A 55 4.27 14.61 4.29
C ALA A 55 4.23 15.97 4.99
N GLU A 56 5.16 16.22 5.91
CA GLU A 56 5.31 17.54 6.57
C GLU A 56 5.52 18.65 5.52
N GLY A 57 6.44 18.44 4.57
CA GLY A 57 6.79 19.44 3.56
C GLY A 57 5.66 19.80 2.60
N VAL A 58 4.69 18.92 2.40
CA VAL A 58 3.47 19.19 1.60
C VAL A 58 2.24 19.48 2.47
N GLY A 59 2.40 19.57 3.79
CA GLY A 59 1.32 19.83 4.74
C GLY A 59 0.23 18.76 4.73
N LYS A 60 0.58 17.49 4.48
CA LYS A 60 -0.38 16.37 4.43
C LYS A 60 -0.62 15.80 5.83
N ASP A 61 -1.84 15.97 6.34
CA ASP A 61 -2.27 15.37 7.60
C ASP A 61 -2.80 13.96 7.34
N ILE A 62 -1.98 12.93 7.57
CA ILE A 62 -2.32 11.54 7.27
C ILE A 62 -1.77 10.56 8.32
N ASN A 63 -2.43 9.42 8.45
CA ASN A 63 -1.93 8.30 9.23
C ASN A 63 -0.95 7.45 8.40
N MET A 64 0.22 7.13 8.96
CA MET A 64 1.22 6.28 8.29
C MET A 64 1.44 4.96 9.02
N ILE A 65 1.22 3.85 8.33
CA ILE A 65 1.63 2.51 8.77
C ILE A 65 2.92 2.15 8.03
N ILE A 66 4.00 1.92 8.78
CA ILE A 66 5.33 1.76 8.21
C ILE A 66 5.92 0.40 8.60
N GLY A 67 6.49 -0.32 7.63
CA GLY A 67 7.35 -1.48 7.89
C GLY A 67 6.61 -2.72 8.38
N ASN A 68 5.31 -2.83 8.16
CA ASN A 68 4.49 -3.94 8.64
C ASN A 68 4.12 -4.89 7.48
N GLY A 69 5.10 -5.64 6.96
CA GLY A 69 4.88 -6.60 5.88
C GLY A 69 4.23 -7.93 6.31
N TYR A 70 4.40 -8.28 7.58
CA TYR A 70 3.87 -9.52 8.17
C TYR A 70 2.83 -9.19 9.22
N THR A 71 1.78 -8.48 8.78
CA THR A 71 0.73 -7.99 9.68
C THR A 71 0.02 -9.13 10.41
N LYS A 72 -0.81 -8.75 11.38
CA LYS A 72 -1.61 -9.69 12.17
C LYS A 72 -2.34 -10.66 11.24
N ASP A 73 -2.24 -11.95 11.56
CA ASP A 73 -2.89 -13.06 10.85
C ASP A 73 -2.46 -13.25 9.37
N HIS A 74 -1.41 -12.58 8.88
CA HIS A 74 -1.00 -12.66 7.46
C HIS A 74 -0.81 -14.11 6.97
N ALA A 75 -0.20 -14.99 7.79
CA ALA A 75 0.06 -16.38 7.41
C ALA A 75 -1.24 -17.20 7.36
N ALA A 76 -2.11 -17.02 8.35
CA ALA A 76 -3.40 -17.70 8.40
C ALA A 76 -4.27 -17.28 7.20
N ILE A 77 -4.38 -15.98 6.93
CA ILE A 77 -5.11 -15.44 5.78
C ILE A 77 -4.53 -15.96 4.47
N SER A 78 -3.20 -15.97 4.31
CA SER A 78 -2.55 -16.45 3.09
C SER A 78 -2.86 -17.92 2.81
N LEU A 79 -2.81 -18.78 3.84
CA LEU A 79 -3.16 -20.19 3.71
C LEU A 79 -4.64 -20.38 3.41
N GLU A 80 -5.52 -19.58 4.02
CA GLU A 80 -6.96 -19.68 3.79
C GLU A 80 -7.35 -19.25 2.38
N LEU A 81 -6.76 -18.17 1.85
CA LEU A 81 -6.94 -17.74 0.46
C LEU A 81 -6.59 -18.86 -0.54
N MET A 82 -5.55 -19.65 -0.26
CA MET A 82 -5.16 -20.78 -1.09
C MET A 82 -6.12 -21.97 -1.00
N ARG A 83 -6.85 -22.13 0.12
CA ARG A 83 -7.85 -23.19 0.31
C ARG A 83 -9.19 -22.82 -0.31
N GLU A 84 -9.62 -21.57 -0.14
CA GLU A 84 -10.93 -21.09 -0.58
C GLU A 84 -10.97 -20.74 -2.08
N SER A 85 -9.85 -20.28 -2.65
CA SER A 85 -9.80 -19.87 -4.05
C SER A 85 -9.27 -20.97 -4.96
N GLU A 86 -10.19 -21.68 -5.62
CA GLU A 86 -9.85 -22.68 -6.63
C GLU A 86 -8.99 -22.08 -7.77
N THR A 87 -9.27 -20.84 -8.16
CA THR A 87 -8.51 -20.13 -9.20
C THR A 87 -7.05 -19.90 -8.77
N LEU A 88 -6.81 -19.38 -7.56
CA LEU A 88 -5.45 -19.19 -7.06
C LEU A 88 -4.73 -20.53 -6.92
N ARG A 89 -5.44 -21.56 -6.44
CA ARG A 89 -4.89 -22.92 -6.30
C ARG A 89 -4.41 -23.47 -7.64
N LYS A 90 -5.22 -23.39 -8.70
CA LYS A 90 -4.86 -23.83 -10.05
C LYS A 90 -3.64 -23.09 -10.60
N ILE A 91 -3.57 -21.78 -10.40
CA ILE A 91 -2.41 -20.97 -10.83
C ILE A 91 -1.14 -21.42 -10.09
N PHE A 92 -1.23 -21.59 -8.77
CA PHE A 92 -0.11 -22.00 -7.95
C PHE A 92 0.42 -23.39 -8.34
N GLU A 93 -0.47 -24.38 -8.49
CA GLU A 93 -0.09 -25.73 -8.92
C GLU A 93 0.56 -25.72 -10.31
N LYS A 94 0.03 -24.95 -11.27
CA LYS A 94 0.65 -24.83 -12.59
C LYS A 94 2.07 -24.25 -12.58
N LEU A 95 2.36 -23.33 -11.65
CA LEU A 95 3.65 -22.65 -11.58
C LEU A 95 4.71 -23.44 -10.82
N TYR A 96 4.31 -24.27 -9.85
CA TYR A 96 5.22 -24.84 -8.85
C TYR A 96 5.10 -26.36 -8.64
N ALA A 97 4.09 -27.03 -9.23
CA ALA A 97 3.96 -28.49 -9.22
C ALA A 97 4.32 -29.09 -10.58
#